data_AF-U7D4B7-F1
#
_entry.id   AF-U7D4B7-F1
#
_cell.length_a   1.000
_cell.length_b   1.000
_cell.length_c   1.000
_cell.angle_alpha   90.00
_cell.angle_beta   90.00
_cell.angle_gamma   90.00
#
_symmetry.space_group_name_H-M   'P 1'
#
loop_
_entity.id
_entity.type
_entity.pdbx_description
1 polymer ?
#
loop_
_entity_poly.entity_id
_entity_poly.type
_entity_poly.pdbx_seq_one_letter_code
_entity_poly.pdbx_strand_id
1 'polypeptide(L)'
;MVFVRVSEALINNGFGQAIIQKKSVTDNDLMTTFVLSVGASLILYLILFVSAPFVADFYNEPLLFRLLQVMGFVIVLDAFVVIQRVQFEKNLDFKTISKATVSSSIVGGLGALLCAIIGFGVWSLVCMMVLQKIVLAVMLWLHSSWKPRGAVSRESFIWNIVALAT
;
A
#
# COMPACT_ATOMS: atom_id res chain seq x y z
N MET A 1 -6.08 13.21 -0.81
CA MET A 1 -6.82 12.10 -0.14
C MET A 1 -7.52 11.18 -1.15
N VAL A 2 -8.37 11.69 -2.04
CA VAL A 2 -9.13 10.84 -3.00
C VAL A 2 -8.23 10.00 -3.90
N PHE A 3 -7.18 10.59 -4.51
CA PHE A 3 -6.27 9.85 -5.40
C PHE A 3 -5.60 8.65 -4.75
N VAL A 4 -5.09 8.82 -3.51
CA VAL A 4 -4.45 7.72 -2.76
C VAL A 4 -5.45 6.62 -2.46
N ARG A 5 -6.69 6.96 -2.08
CA ARG A 5 -7.75 5.98 -1.80
C ARG A 5 -8.19 5.21 -3.05
N VAL A 6 -8.29 5.91 -4.19
CA VAL A 6 -8.59 5.28 -5.48
C VAL A 6 -7.46 4.34 -5.91
N SER A 7 -6.21 4.77 -5.73
CA SER A 7 -5.02 3.95 -6.02
C SER A 7 -4.95 2.71 -5.13
N GLU A 8 -5.18 2.87 -3.82
CA GLU A 8 -5.29 1.76 -2.88
C GLU A 8 -6.40 0.78 -3.28
N ALA A 9 -7.57 1.29 -3.70
CA ALA A 9 -8.68 0.43 -4.11
C ALA A 9 -8.33 -0.40 -5.35
N LEU A 10 -7.70 0.21 -6.36
CA LEU A 10 -7.24 -0.49 -7.57
C LEU A 10 -6.19 -1.56 -7.26
N ILE A 11 -5.16 -1.22 -6.47
CA ILE A 11 -4.02 -2.11 -6.20
C ILE A 11 -4.42 -3.21 -5.22
N ASN A 12 -4.96 -2.85 -4.05
CA ASN A 12 -5.18 -3.78 -2.96
C ASN A 12 -6.44 -4.64 -3.15
N ASN A 13 -7.53 -4.05 -3.68
CA ASN A 13 -8.78 -4.80 -3.86
C ASN A 13 -8.88 -5.50 -5.22
N GLY A 14 -8.01 -5.18 -6.19
CA GLY A 14 -7.95 -5.90 -7.46
C GLY A 14 -7.12 -7.17 -7.35
N PHE A 15 -5.79 -7.00 -7.38
CA PHE A 15 -4.84 -8.11 -7.45
C PHE A 15 -4.80 -8.96 -6.17
N GLY A 16 -4.96 -8.33 -5.00
CA GLY A 16 -4.97 -9.04 -3.72
C GLY A 16 -6.18 -9.96 -3.56
N GLN A 17 -7.39 -9.48 -3.91
CA GLN A 17 -8.63 -10.24 -3.80
C GLN A 17 -8.68 -11.44 -4.74
N ALA A 18 -8.11 -11.31 -5.94
CA ALA A 18 -7.97 -12.44 -6.86
C ALA A 18 -7.26 -13.61 -6.15
N ILE A 19 -6.11 -13.38 -5.51
CA ILE A 19 -5.39 -14.45 -4.80
C ILE A 19 -6.17 -15.05 -3.62
N ILE A 20 -6.98 -14.24 -2.92
CA ILE A 20 -7.82 -14.72 -1.82
C ILE A 20 -8.86 -15.72 -2.35
N GLN A 21 -9.49 -15.43 -3.49
CA GLN A 21 -10.54 -16.27 -4.09
C GLN A 21 -10.01 -17.58 -4.71
N LYS A 22 -8.73 -17.66 -5.07
CA LYS A 22 -8.15 -18.85 -5.71
C LYS A 22 -8.00 -20.02 -4.71
N LYS A 23 -8.58 -21.19 -5.00
CA LYS A 23 -8.53 -22.37 -4.09
C LYS A 23 -7.11 -22.90 -3.81
N SER A 24 -6.29 -23.06 -4.85
CA SER A 24 -4.88 -23.45 -4.73
C SER A 24 -3.99 -22.30 -5.18
N VAL A 25 -3.13 -21.82 -4.29
CA VAL A 25 -2.17 -20.75 -4.57
C VAL A 25 -0.77 -21.33 -4.52
N THR A 26 -0.03 -21.11 -5.60
CA THR A 26 1.38 -21.47 -5.70
C THR A 26 2.26 -20.26 -5.38
N ASP A 27 3.51 -20.48 -5.04
CA ASP A 27 4.47 -19.38 -4.80
C ASP A 27 4.64 -18.49 -6.05
N ASN A 28 4.49 -19.06 -7.25
CA ASN A 28 4.51 -18.32 -8.52
C ASN A 28 3.29 -17.40 -8.68
N ASP A 29 2.12 -17.77 -8.16
CA ASP A 29 0.94 -16.89 -8.15
C ASP A 29 1.19 -15.67 -7.25
N LEU A 30 1.73 -15.91 -6.05
CA LEU A 30 2.06 -14.84 -5.09
C LEU A 30 3.12 -13.89 -5.67
N MET A 31 4.16 -14.44 -6.29
CA MET A 31 5.20 -13.64 -6.96
C MET A 31 4.66 -12.83 -8.13
N THR A 32 3.76 -13.40 -8.93
CA THR A 32 3.16 -12.70 -10.06
C THR A 32 2.28 -11.53 -9.58
N THR A 33 1.44 -11.77 -8.57
CA THR A 33 0.60 -10.73 -7.97
C THR A 33 1.44 -9.65 -7.29
N PHE A 34 2.54 -10.03 -6.63
CA PHE A 34 3.49 -9.09 -6.04
C PHE A 34 4.09 -8.16 -7.10
N VAL A 35 4.66 -8.73 -8.17
CA VAL A 35 5.27 -7.95 -9.26
C VAL A 35 4.24 -7.07 -9.96
N LEU A 36 3.02 -7.55 -10.17
CA LEU A 36 1.92 -6.75 -10.71
C LEU A 36 1.56 -5.57 -9.82
N SER A 37 1.44 -5.80 -8.51
CA SER A 37 1.08 -4.77 -7.53
C SER A 37 2.19 -3.71 -7.41
N VAL A 38 3.45 -4.14 -7.41
CA VAL A 38 4.62 -3.24 -7.37
C VAL A 38 4.73 -2.47 -8.69
N GLY A 39 4.54 -3.12 -9.85
CA GLY A 39 4.55 -2.44 -11.14
C GLY A 39 3.43 -1.40 -11.27
N ALA A 40 2.20 -1.76 -10.89
CA ALA A 40 1.06 -0.86 -10.91
C ALA A 40 1.23 0.33 -9.95
N SER A 41 1.72 0.08 -8.73
CA SER A 41 2.00 1.15 -7.76
C SER A 41 3.09 2.09 -8.22
N LEU A 42 4.14 1.59 -8.88
CA LEU A 42 5.20 2.41 -9.45
C LEU A 42 4.68 3.30 -10.59
N ILE A 43 3.84 2.76 -11.48
CA ILE A 43 3.20 3.54 -12.55
C ILE A 43 2.32 4.64 -11.95
N LEU A 44 1.47 4.31 -10.98
CA LEU A 44 0.61 5.28 -10.29
C LEU A 44 1.43 6.35 -9.55
N TYR A 45 2.54 5.95 -8.92
CA TYR A 45 3.46 6.89 -8.28
C TYR A 45 4.09 7.86 -9.30
N LEU A 46 4.55 7.37 -10.46
CA LEU A 46 5.12 8.21 -11.51
C LEU A 46 4.09 9.20 -12.07
N ILE A 47 2.86 8.73 -12.32
CA ILE A 47 1.75 9.61 -12.75
C ILE A 47 1.50 10.69 -11.70
N LEU A 48 1.47 10.33 -10.41
CA LEU A 48 1.27 11.28 -9.33
C LEU A 48 2.44 12.27 -9.23
N PHE A 49 3.68 11.80 -9.38
CA PHE A 49 4.88 12.63 -9.31
C PHE A 49 4.92 13.66 -10.44
N VAL A 50 4.59 13.27 -11.66
CA VAL A 50 4.53 14.16 -12.82
C VAL A 50 3.34 15.12 -12.75
N SER A 51 2.21 14.68 -12.18
CA SER A 51 1.03 15.55 -12.00
C SER A 51 1.12 16.48 -10.78
N ALA A 52 1.96 16.17 -9.79
CA ALA A 52 2.15 16.96 -8.57
C ALA A 52 2.39 18.47 -8.80
N PRO A 53 3.27 18.93 -9.72
CA PRO A 53 3.45 20.36 -9.97
C PRO A 53 2.19 21.02 -10.55
N PHE A 54 1.53 20.37 -11.52
CA PHE A 54 0.28 20.89 -12.09
C PHE A 54 -0.82 21.02 -11.05
N VAL A 55 -0.91 20.06 -10.11
CA VAL A 55 -1.87 20.11 -9.01
C VAL A 55 -1.51 21.23 -8.02
N ALA A 56 -0.24 21.39 -7.67
CA ALA A 56 0.21 22.45 -6.76
C ALA A 56 -0.09 23.85 -7.34
N ASP A 57 0.14 24.03 -8.63
CA ASP A 57 -0.16 25.28 -9.35
C ASP A 57 -1.68 25.53 -9.42
N PHE A 58 -2.48 24.50 -9.72
CA PHE A 58 -3.94 24.62 -9.76
C PHE A 58 -4.54 25.08 -8.42
N TYR A 59 -4.01 24.55 -7.31
CA TYR A 59 -4.44 24.92 -5.96
C TYR A 59 -3.70 26.15 -5.39
N ASN A 60 -2.76 26.74 -6.13
CA ASN A 60 -1.88 27.83 -5.68
C ASN A 60 -1.20 27.55 -4.33
N GLU A 61 -0.84 26.29 -4.06
CA GLU A 61 -0.27 25.85 -2.80
C GLU A 61 1.03 25.05 -3.03
N PRO A 62 2.21 25.70 -2.93
CA PRO A 62 3.50 25.04 -3.14
C PRO A 62 3.78 23.90 -2.14
N LEU A 63 3.10 23.92 -0.99
CA LEU A 63 3.19 22.84 -0.01
C LEU A 63 2.63 21.53 -0.57
N LEU A 64 1.56 21.59 -1.39
CA LEU A 64 0.93 20.41 -1.99
C LEU A 64 1.91 19.60 -2.83
N PHE A 65 2.84 20.26 -3.52
CA PHE A 65 3.84 19.59 -4.35
C PHE A 65 4.62 18.54 -3.53
N ARG A 66 5.20 18.96 -2.39
CA ARG A 66 6.00 18.08 -1.53
C ARG A 66 5.15 17.03 -0.83
N LEU A 67 3.93 17.41 -0.42
CA LEU A 67 3.00 16.48 0.22
C LEU A 67 2.62 15.32 -0.74
N LEU A 68 2.30 15.63 -2.00
CA LEU A 68 1.95 14.64 -3.01
C LEU A 68 3.11 13.69 -3.32
N GLN A 69 4.35 14.19 -3.38
CA GLN A 69 5.53 13.36 -3.59
C GLN A 69 5.75 12.35 -2.45
N VAL A 70 5.65 12.80 -1.20
CA VAL A 70 5.82 11.94 -0.01
C VAL A 70 4.66 10.95 0.11
N MET A 71 3.43 11.40 -0.11
CA MET A 71 2.25 10.53 -0.07
C MET A 71 2.27 9.49 -1.20
N GLY A 72 2.81 9.83 -2.36
CA GLY A 72 2.97 8.89 -3.45
C GLY A 72 3.85 7.69 -3.08
N PHE A 73 4.88 7.92 -2.25
CA PHE A 73 5.75 6.84 -1.76
C PHE A 73 4.99 5.80 -0.92
N VAL A 74 3.93 6.23 -0.23
CA VAL A 74 3.06 5.32 0.53
C VAL A 74 2.37 4.28 -0.37
N ILE A 75 2.01 4.66 -1.61
CA ILE A 75 1.39 3.75 -2.57
C ILE A 75 2.32 2.57 -2.89
N VAL A 76 3.62 2.86 -3.03
CA VAL A 76 4.64 1.84 -3.27
C VAL A 76 4.78 0.95 -2.03
N LEU A 77 4.87 1.53 -0.84
CA LEU A 77 4.93 0.77 0.42
C LEU A 77 3.73 -0.18 0.59
N ASP A 78 2.53 0.26 0.25
CA ASP A 78 1.33 -0.58 0.33
C ASP A 78 1.42 -1.80 -0.60
N ALA A 79 1.95 -1.63 -1.81
CA ALA A 79 2.17 -2.75 -2.73
C ALA A 79 3.14 -3.80 -2.18
N PHE A 80 4.11 -3.40 -1.34
CA PHE A 80 5.01 -4.34 -0.66
C PHE A 80 4.38 -5.11 0.48
N VAL A 81 3.21 -4.69 0.95
CA VAL A 81 2.51 -5.24 2.13
C VAL A 81 1.24 -5.99 1.73
N VAL A 82 0.73 -5.75 0.51
CA VAL A 82 -0.52 -6.34 0.01
C VAL A 82 -0.50 -7.87 0.08
N ILE A 83 0.61 -8.52 -0.30
CA ILE A 83 0.70 -9.99 -0.34
C ILE A 83 0.74 -10.60 1.07
N GLN A 84 1.45 -9.95 1.99
CA GLN A 84 1.56 -10.34 3.38
C GLN A 84 0.17 -10.28 4.01
N ARG A 85 -0.54 -9.16 3.78
CA ARG A 85 -1.92 -9.00 4.23
C ARG A 85 -2.84 -10.08 3.64
N VAL A 86 -2.81 -10.29 2.33
CA VAL A 86 -3.58 -11.32 1.63
C VAL A 86 -3.33 -12.71 2.21
N GLN A 87 -2.09 -13.03 2.58
CA GLN A 87 -1.75 -14.31 3.19
C GLN A 87 -2.42 -14.48 4.56
N PHE A 88 -2.41 -13.45 5.41
CA PHE A 88 -3.13 -13.48 6.69
C PHE A 88 -4.64 -13.56 6.49
N GLU A 89 -5.21 -12.81 5.55
CA GLU A 89 -6.65 -12.85 5.25
C GLU A 89 -7.07 -14.24 4.75
N LYS A 90 -6.27 -14.86 3.89
CA LYS A 90 -6.51 -16.21 3.39
C LYS A 90 -6.43 -17.28 4.48
N ASN A 91 -5.53 -17.11 5.44
CA ASN A 91 -5.41 -17.98 6.61
C ASN A 91 -6.44 -17.64 7.71
N LEU A 92 -7.34 -16.69 7.46
CA LEU A 92 -8.32 -16.18 8.43
C LEU A 92 -7.69 -15.62 9.72
N ASP A 93 -6.41 -15.22 9.66
CA ASP A 93 -5.69 -14.59 10.79
C ASP A 93 -5.93 -13.07 10.81
N PHE A 94 -7.19 -12.69 10.97
CA PHE A 94 -7.59 -11.29 11.16
C PHE A 94 -7.08 -10.72 12.49
N LYS A 95 -6.66 -11.58 13.43
CA LYS A 95 -6.12 -11.17 14.72
C LYS A 95 -4.78 -10.47 14.53
N THR A 96 -3.89 -11.04 13.72
CA THR A 96 -2.59 -10.41 13.41
C THR A 96 -2.77 -9.10 12.63
N ILE A 97 -3.67 -9.07 11.65
CA ILE A 97 -4.00 -7.85 10.89
C ILE A 97 -4.55 -6.75 11.82
N SER A 98 -5.49 -7.09 12.69
CA SER A 98 -6.11 -6.14 13.61
C SER A 98 -5.11 -5.59 14.61
N LYS A 99 -4.27 -6.46 15.21
CA LYS A 99 -3.19 -6.03 16.10
C LYS A 99 -2.24 -5.06 15.40
N ALA A 100 -1.77 -5.40 14.21
CA ALA A 100 -0.87 -4.55 13.44
C ALA A 100 -1.51 -3.20 13.09
N THR A 101 -2.80 -3.19 12.74
CA THR A 101 -3.56 -1.96 12.42
C THR A 101 -3.76 -1.06 13.64
N VAL A 102 -4.11 -1.64 14.80
CA VAL A 102 -4.27 -0.87 16.04
C VAL A 102 -2.93 -0.32 16.52
N SER A 103 -1.88 -1.15 16.55
CA SER A 103 -0.53 -0.72 16.95
C SER A 103 0.02 0.37 16.04
N SER A 104 -0.12 0.23 14.71
CA SER A 104 0.28 1.28 13.77
C SER A 104 -0.51 2.57 13.97
N SER A 105 -1.82 2.48 14.18
CA SER A 105 -2.68 3.65 14.43
C SER A 105 -2.24 4.44 15.66
N ILE A 106 -1.92 3.75 16.76
CA ILE A 106 -1.41 4.35 17.99
C ILE A 106 -0.06 5.03 17.75
N VAL A 107 0.90 4.31 17.16
CA VAL A 107 2.26 4.86 16.92
C VAL A 107 2.19 6.06 15.97
N GLY A 108 1.39 5.98 14.92
CA GLY A 108 1.19 7.08 14.00
C GLY A 108 0.53 8.29 14.65
N GLY A 109 -0.50 8.09 15.46
CA GLY A 109 -1.17 9.18 16.19
C GLY A 109 -0.23 9.87 17.18
N LEU A 110 0.58 9.10 17.91
CA LEU A 110 1.63 9.65 18.77
C LEU A 110 2.67 10.44 17.98
N GLY A 111 3.12 9.91 16.83
CA GLY A 111 4.03 10.62 15.93
C GLY A 111 3.43 11.93 15.40
N ALA A 112 2.15 11.92 15.03
CA ALA A 112 1.42 13.11 14.60
C ALA A 112 1.40 14.19 15.69
N LEU A 113 1.07 13.78 16.91
CA LEU A 113 1.00 14.67 18.07
C LEU A 113 2.36 15.31 18.36
N LEU A 114 3.44 14.52 18.35
CA LEU A 114 4.80 15.01 18.52
C LEU A 114 5.17 16.03 17.42
N CYS A 115 4.91 15.71 16.16
CA CYS A 115 5.15 16.65 15.06
C CYS A 115 4.32 17.93 15.18
N ALA A 116 3.06 17.84 15.61
CA ALA A 116 2.19 18.99 15.80
C ALA A 116 2.72 19.93 16.89
N ILE A 117 3.20 19.38 18.01
CA ILE A 117 3.78 20.17 19.12
C ILE A 117 5.06 20.89 18.68
N ILE A 118 5.86 20.28 17.80
CA ILE A 118 7.08 20.90 17.24
C ILE A 118 6.75 22.00 16.21
N GLY A 119 5.47 22.16 15.82
CA GLY A 119 5.03 23.20 14.90
C GLY A 119 5.08 22.82 13.41
N PHE A 120 5.14 21.53 13.09
CA PHE A 120 5.19 21.06 11.69
C PHE A 120 3.88 21.27 10.90
N GLY A 121 2.80 21.71 11.54
CA GLY A 121 1.53 22.03 10.88
C GLY A 121 0.98 20.84 10.08
N VAL A 122 0.69 21.04 8.79
CA VAL A 122 0.15 20.01 7.88
C VAL A 122 1.04 18.77 7.77
N TRP A 123 2.35 18.90 7.98
CA TRP A 123 3.28 17.77 7.95
C TRP A 123 3.04 16.77 9.08
N SER A 124 2.40 17.17 10.17
CA SER A 124 2.00 16.23 11.24
C SER A 124 1.08 15.11 10.73
N LEU A 125 0.14 15.45 9.85
CA LEU A 125 -0.77 14.49 9.21
C LEU A 125 -0.03 13.57 8.24
N VAL A 126 0.94 14.09 7.48
CA VAL A 126 1.73 13.24 6.58
C VAL A 126 2.63 12.30 7.37
N CYS A 127 3.32 12.79 8.40
CA CYS A 127 4.11 11.96 9.30
C CYS A 127 3.25 10.87 9.94
N MET A 128 2.04 11.20 10.38
CA MET A 128 1.07 10.22 10.88
C MET A 128 0.85 9.08 9.88
N MET A 129 0.46 9.42 8.64
CA MET A 129 0.13 8.43 7.61
C MET A 129 1.33 7.57 7.24
N VAL A 130 2.50 8.19 7.05
CA VAL A 130 3.74 7.48 6.71
C VAL A 130 4.15 6.55 7.85
N LEU A 131 4.14 7.03 9.10
CA LEU A 131 4.45 6.21 10.27
C LEU A 131 3.48 5.04 10.44
N GLN A 132 2.17 5.27 10.29
CA GLN A 132 1.17 4.20 10.35
C GLN A 132 1.52 3.10 9.33
N LYS A 133 1.80 3.50 8.09
CA LYS A 133 2.06 2.56 7.00
C LYS A 133 3.37 1.80 7.19
N ILE A 134 4.43 2.47 7.64
CA ILE A 134 5.71 1.83 7.94
C ILE A 134 5.55 0.83 9.08
N VAL A 135 4.89 1.21 10.19
CA VAL A 135 4.71 0.31 11.34
C VAL A 135 3.84 -0.89 10.96
N LEU A 136 2.77 -0.66 10.19
CA LEU A 136 1.93 -1.73 9.66
C LEU A 136 2.74 -2.68 8.77
N ALA A 137 3.53 -2.14 7.84
CA ALA A 137 4.39 -2.89 6.95
C ALA A 137 5.37 -3.77 7.73
N VAL A 138 6.10 -3.17 8.69
CA VAL A 138 7.07 -3.87 9.53
C VAL A 138 6.39 -4.96 10.34
N MET A 139 5.26 -4.68 10.99
CA MET A 139 4.55 -5.69 11.78
C MET A 139 4.08 -6.86 10.93
N LEU A 140 3.50 -6.61 9.75
CA LEU A 140 3.05 -7.67 8.86
C LEU A 140 4.22 -8.47 8.28
N TRP A 141 5.33 -7.82 7.93
CA TRP A 141 6.53 -8.50 7.46
C TRP A 141 7.21 -9.36 8.53
N LEU A 142 7.21 -8.92 9.79
CA LEU A 142 7.78 -9.68 10.90
C LEU A 142 6.95 -10.94 11.23
N HIS A 143 5.62 -10.89 11.06
CA HIS A 143 4.75 -12.02 11.31
C HIS A 143 4.52 -12.88 10.06
N SER A 144 4.77 -12.35 8.87
CA SER A 144 4.55 -13.08 7.62
C SER A 144 5.67 -14.08 7.41
N SER A 145 5.29 -15.32 7.11
CA SER A 145 6.25 -16.37 6.76
C SER A 145 6.65 -16.33 5.29
N TRP A 146 5.94 -15.54 4.46
CA TRP A 146 6.21 -15.47 3.04
C TRP A 146 7.40 -14.57 2.72
N LYS A 147 8.28 -15.07 1.86
CA LYS A 147 9.38 -14.30 1.27
C LYS A 147 9.22 -14.38 -0.25
N PRO A 148 9.54 -13.32 -1.01
CA PRO A 148 9.47 -13.36 -2.46
C PRO A 148 10.45 -14.41 -3.01
N ARG A 149 9.95 -15.62 -3.23
CA ARG A 149 10.66 -16.80 -3.72
C ARG A 149 9.76 -17.42 -4.78
N GLY A 150 10.17 -17.38 -6.05
CA GLY A 150 9.39 -17.89 -7.19
C GLY A 150 9.64 -17.10 -8.47
N ALA A 151 9.03 -17.56 -9.57
CA ALA A 151 9.13 -16.94 -10.89
C ALA A 151 7.76 -16.39 -11.33
N VAL A 152 7.78 -15.36 -12.17
CA VAL A 152 6.55 -14.80 -12.76
C VAL A 152 5.95 -15.81 -13.74
N SER A 153 4.70 -16.20 -13.52
CA SER A 153 3.97 -17.15 -14.36
C SER A 153 2.96 -16.43 -15.27
N ARG A 154 2.92 -16.79 -16.56
CA ARG A 154 1.97 -16.22 -17.53
C ARG A 154 0.52 -16.61 -17.23
N GLU A 155 0.28 -17.81 -16.71
CA GLU A 155 -1.07 -18.29 -16.38
C GLU A 155 -1.67 -17.50 -15.21
N SER A 156 -0.87 -17.26 -14.18
CA SER A 156 -1.23 -16.44 -13.02
C SER A 156 -1.51 -14.99 -13.41
N PHE A 157 -0.76 -14.45 -14.38
CA PHE A 157 -0.95 -13.10 -14.91
C PHE A 157 -2.31 -12.94 -15.60
N ILE A 158 -2.66 -13.86 -16.50
CA ILE A 158 -3.95 -13.83 -17.21
C ILE A 158 -5.10 -13.97 -16.22
N TRP A 159 -4.99 -14.87 -15.25
CA TRP A 159 -6.04 -15.09 -14.25
C TRP A 159 -6.29 -13.86 -13.37
N ASN A 160 -5.23 -13.18 -12.91
CA ASN A 160 -5.36 -11.93 -12.14
C ASN A 160 -6.07 -10.82 -12.92
N ILE A 161 -5.82 -10.72 -14.23
CA ILE A 161 -6.48 -9.71 -15.09
C ILE A 161 -7.95 -10.06 -15.31
N VAL A 162 -8.27 -11.34 -15.54
CA VAL A 162 -9.66 -11.79 -15.71
C VAL A 162 -10.45 -11.61 -14.43
N ALA A 163 -9.87 -11.95 -13.27
CA ALA A 163 -10.49 -11.80 -11.95
C ALA A 163 -10.76 -10.34 -11.57
N LEU A 164 -10.01 -9.39 -12.14
CA LEU A 164 -10.24 -7.94 -11.98
C LEU A 164 -11.45 -7.43 -12.77
N ALA A 165 -11.87 -8.16 -13.81
CA ALA A 165 -12.95 -7.79 -14.73
C ALA A 165 -14.30 -8.46 -14.43
N THR A 166 -14.34 -9.37 -13.45
CA THR A 166 -15.52 -10.13 -13.01
C THR A 166 -15.95 -9.73 -11.61
#